data_AF-A0ABD3PNB4-F1
#
_entry.id   AF-A0ABD3PNB4-F1
#
_cell.length_a   1.000
_cell.length_b   1.000
_cell.length_c   1.000
_cell.angle_alpha   90.00
_cell.angle_beta   90.00
_cell.angle_gamma   90.00
#
_symmetry.space_group_name_H-M   'P 1'
#
loop_
_entity.id
_entity.type
_entity.pdbx_description
1 polymer ?
#
loop_
_entity_poly.entity_id
_entity_poly.type
_entity_poly.pdbx_seq_one_letter_code
_entity_poly.pdbx_strand_id
1 'polypeptide(L)'
;MAITISSRIYRQKFGPLIPGIHVTPFPYECHDITSQMAMDELDQLFKDSLHKDDVAAFLIEPVLVQTGFGRAGSLFASSSLHHGDVNPDILTMAKGIASGFPLSCECEPGLLGGTYAGNTLSCAAAVATQHVLREEALVEKSERMGVKLRENLMNIQNTEYTKGLIGDVRRLGLMVGMEFTPDAENGIKNKFCQEAVKEGLLVLGCSTYEVVRFVPPLNVSKEEIDQACKKVEAVLKRIL
;
A
#
# COMPACT_ATOMS: atom_id res chain seq x y z
N MET A 1 -4.26 8.51 14.63
CA MET A 1 -4.99 7.31 15.11
C MET A 1 -6.49 7.39 14.91
N ALA A 2 -7.10 8.57 14.90
CA ALA A 2 -8.55 8.69 14.79
C ALA A 2 -9.12 8.23 13.42
N ILE A 3 -8.36 8.44 12.34
CA ILE A 3 -8.76 8.10 10.95
C ILE A 3 -8.50 6.63 10.58
N THR A 4 -7.48 5.97 11.17
CA THR A 4 -7.08 4.63 10.70
C THR A 4 -8.09 3.54 11.07
N ILE A 5 -8.49 2.75 10.07
CA ILE A 5 -9.32 1.55 10.24
C ILE A 5 -8.54 0.26 9.96
N SER A 6 -7.24 0.36 9.69
CA SER A 6 -6.43 -0.77 9.18
C SER A 6 -6.25 -1.93 10.17
N SER A 7 -6.32 -1.65 11.47
CA SER A 7 -6.35 -2.69 12.51
C SER A 7 -6.79 -2.10 13.85
N ARG A 8 -7.53 -2.90 14.63
CA ARG A 8 -7.98 -2.54 15.98
C ARG A 8 -6.82 -2.19 16.92
N ILE A 9 -5.64 -2.78 16.73
CA ILE A 9 -4.46 -2.56 17.60
C ILE A 9 -4.02 -1.09 17.62
N TYR A 10 -4.25 -0.35 16.53
CA TYR A 10 -3.87 1.06 16.42
C TYR A 10 -4.80 2.02 17.17
N ARG A 11 -5.96 1.53 17.64
CA ARG A 11 -6.98 2.33 18.35
C ARG A 11 -7.24 1.84 19.76
N GLN A 12 -6.97 0.56 20.03
CA GLN A 12 -7.17 -0.03 21.34
C GLN A 12 -6.36 0.73 22.40
N LYS A 13 -7.01 1.11 23.52
CA LYS A 13 -6.43 1.86 24.66
C LYS A 13 -6.02 3.32 24.38
N PHE A 14 -6.31 3.87 23.20
CA PHE A 14 -6.00 5.28 22.88
C PHE A 14 -7.22 6.21 22.89
N GLY A 15 -8.38 5.74 23.37
CA GLY A 15 -9.60 6.53 23.43
C GLY A 15 -9.63 7.51 24.62
N PRO A 16 -10.48 8.56 24.57
CA PRO A 16 -11.36 8.92 23.45
C PRO A 16 -10.57 9.51 22.26
N LEU A 17 -10.98 9.16 21.04
CA LEU A 17 -10.40 9.69 19.80
C LEU A 17 -11.15 10.96 19.37
N ILE A 18 -10.57 11.73 18.44
CA ILE A 18 -11.18 12.95 17.89
C ILE A 18 -12.55 12.59 17.28
N PRO A 19 -13.65 13.27 17.69
CA PRO A 19 -15.00 13.06 17.14
C PRO A 19 -15.15 13.66 15.73
N GLY A 20 -16.29 13.43 15.08
CA GLY A 20 -16.59 13.99 13.75
C GLY A 20 -15.90 13.27 12.59
N ILE A 21 -15.40 12.05 12.82
CA ILE A 21 -14.83 11.19 11.78
C ILE A 21 -15.84 10.10 11.46
N HIS A 22 -16.27 10.08 10.20
CA HIS A 22 -17.18 9.08 9.66
C HIS A 22 -16.42 8.19 8.68
N VAL A 23 -16.80 6.91 8.61
CA VAL A 23 -16.15 5.90 7.76
C VAL A 23 -17.21 5.29 6.86
N THR A 24 -16.93 5.25 5.56
CA THR A 24 -17.72 4.52 4.55
C THR A 24 -16.84 3.45 3.89
N PRO A 25 -17.39 2.35 3.35
CA PRO A 25 -16.61 1.35 2.61
C PRO A 25 -15.85 1.94 1.42
N PHE A 26 -14.72 1.31 1.08
CA PHE A 26 -13.98 1.58 -0.15
C PHE A 26 -14.15 0.39 -1.11
N PRO A 27 -14.20 0.59 -2.44
CA PRO A 27 -14.36 -0.50 -3.40
C PRO A 27 -13.27 -1.57 -3.24
N TYR A 28 -13.70 -2.82 -3.14
CA TYR A 28 -12.82 -3.98 -2.96
C TYR A 28 -13.45 -5.22 -3.59
N GLU A 29 -13.27 -5.36 -4.90
CA GLU A 29 -14.00 -6.33 -5.73
C GLU A 29 -13.79 -7.80 -5.31
N CYS A 30 -12.61 -8.18 -4.82
CA CYS A 30 -12.37 -9.56 -4.36
C CYS A 30 -13.07 -9.92 -3.04
N HIS A 31 -13.74 -8.96 -2.42
CA HIS A 31 -14.63 -9.16 -1.27
C HIS A 31 -16.04 -8.65 -1.57
N ASP A 32 -16.43 -8.63 -2.85
CA ASP A 32 -17.77 -8.27 -3.32
C ASP A 32 -18.21 -6.84 -2.96
N ILE A 33 -17.27 -5.94 -2.65
CA ILE A 33 -17.56 -4.52 -2.43
C ILE A 33 -17.38 -3.78 -3.75
N THR A 34 -18.46 -3.58 -4.47
CA THR A 34 -18.44 -2.85 -5.75
C THR A 34 -18.32 -1.34 -5.55
N SER A 35 -17.89 -0.63 -6.60
CA SER A 35 -17.89 0.84 -6.61
C SER A 35 -19.28 1.43 -6.37
N GLN A 36 -20.33 0.81 -6.91
CA GLN A 36 -21.70 1.27 -6.70
C GLN A 36 -22.12 1.13 -5.24
N MET A 37 -21.84 -0.02 -4.61
CA MET A 37 -22.17 -0.24 -3.20
C MET A 37 -21.44 0.75 -2.28
N ALA A 38 -20.17 1.05 -2.54
CA ALA A 38 -19.43 2.05 -1.78
C ALA A 38 -20.04 3.47 -1.92
N MET A 39 -20.53 3.81 -3.13
CA MET A 39 -21.21 5.08 -3.37
C MET A 39 -22.59 5.14 -2.68
N ASP A 40 -23.36 4.06 -2.75
CA ASP A 40 -24.69 3.98 -2.12
C ASP A 40 -24.58 4.14 -0.59
N GLU A 41 -23.57 3.52 0.04
CA GLU A 41 -23.27 3.68 1.47
C GLU A 41 -22.83 5.10 1.82
N LEU A 42 -22.06 5.76 0.95
CA LEU A 42 -21.71 7.16 1.15
C LEU A 42 -22.95 8.07 1.09
N ASP A 43 -23.84 7.85 0.12
CA ASP A 43 -25.11 8.59 0.03
C ASP A 43 -26.00 8.34 1.25
N GLN A 44 -26.01 7.12 1.77
CA GLN A 44 -26.77 6.77 2.96
C GLN A 44 -26.21 7.46 4.20
N LEU A 45 -24.88 7.56 4.33
CA LEU A 45 -24.23 8.29 5.42
C LEU A 45 -24.70 9.76 5.49
N PHE A 46 -24.84 10.42 4.33
CA PHE A 46 -25.36 11.78 4.23
C PHE A 46 -26.84 11.93 4.59
N LYS A 47 -27.64 10.89 4.37
CA LYS A 47 -29.06 10.89 4.72
C LYS A 47 -29.27 10.69 6.22
N ASP A 48 -28.48 9.81 6.83
CA ASP A 48 -28.77 9.32 8.18
C ASP A 48 -28.09 10.10 9.29
N SER A 49 -26.84 10.52 9.08
CA SER A 49 -25.97 10.88 10.20
C SER A 49 -25.03 12.06 9.95
N LEU A 50 -24.93 12.53 8.71
CA LEU A 50 -24.00 13.58 8.32
C LEU A 50 -24.69 14.61 7.45
N HIS A 51 -24.97 15.80 7.99
CA HIS A 51 -25.47 16.89 7.16
C HIS A 51 -24.34 17.39 6.26
N LYS A 52 -24.62 17.63 4.97
CA LYS A 52 -23.60 18.08 4.01
C LYS A 52 -22.88 19.36 4.43
N ASP A 53 -23.55 20.26 5.14
CA ASP A 53 -22.99 21.53 5.60
C ASP A 53 -22.04 21.36 6.79
N ASP A 54 -22.05 20.19 7.44
CA ASP A 54 -21.13 19.82 8.52
C ASP A 54 -19.85 19.15 7.99
N VAL A 55 -19.73 18.98 6.66
CA VAL A 55 -18.56 18.34 6.04
C VAL A 55 -17.54 19.37 5.61
N ALA A 56 -16.40 19.39 6.29
CA ALA A 56 -15.28 20.24 5.93
C ALA A 56 -14.50 19.73 4.71
N ALA A 57 -14.31 18.41 4.59
CA ALA A 57 -13.55 17.80 3.49
C ALA A 57 -13.89 16.31 3.33
N PHE A 58 -13.72 15.81 2.10
CA PHE A 58 -13.62 14.38 1.83
C PHE A 58 -12.15 14.00 1.76
N LEU A 59 -11.72 13.08 2.61
CA LEU A 59 -10.38 12.52 2.56
C LEU A 59 -10.42 11.20 1.79
N ILE A 60 -10.16 11.27 0.49
CA ILE A 60 -9.82 10.09 -0.31
C ILE A 60 -8.30 9.98 -0.22
N GLU A 61 -7.79 9.06 0.60
CA GLU A 61 -6.35 8.86 0.78
C GLU A 61 -5.86 7.75 -0.17
N PRO A 62 -5.33 8.04 -1.37
CA PRO A 62 -4.66 7.05 -2.20
C PRO A 62 -3.27 6.72 -1.64
N VAL A 63 -3.17 6.40 -0.35
CA VAL A 63 -1.97 6.01 0.42
C VAL A 63 -0.68 6.67 -0.07
N LEU A 64 -0.68 7.99 -0.27
CA LEU A 64 0.37 8.72 -1.00
C LEU A 64 1.74 8.63 -0.30
N VAL A 65 1.72 8.55 1.02
CA VAL A 65 2.91 8.27 1.83
C VAL A 65 3.59 6.95 1.41
N GLN A 66 2.84 5.92 1.02
CA GLN A 66 3.42 4.63 0.59
C GLN A 66 3.56 4.53 -0.93
N THR A 67 2.67 5.15 -1.70
CA THR A 67 2.56 4.96 -3.15
C THR A 67 3.28 6.03 -3.97
N GLY A 68 3.79 7.09 -3.34
CA GLY A 68 4.63 8.10 -3.98
C GLY A 68 6.05 7.65 -4.29
N PHE A 69 6.80 8.57 -4.90
CA PHE A 69 8.23 8.45 -5.20
C PHE A 69 8.58 7.18 -5.99
N GLY A 70 7.81 6.86 -7.04
CA GLY A 70 8.12 5.75 -7.94
C GLY A 70 7.62 4.38 -7.49
N ARG A 71 7.12 4.22 -6.25
CA ARG A 71 6.61 2.92 -5.77
C ARG A 71 5.52 2.35 -6.68
N ALA A 72 4.60 3.20 -7.11
CA ALA A 72 3.44 2.85 -7.92
C ALA A 72 3.74 2.62 -9.42
N GLY A 73 5.01 2.64 -9.84
CA GLY A 73 5.38 2.62 -11.27
C GLY A 73 5.15 3.96 -11.98
N SER A 74 4.75 4.97 -11.21
CA SER A 74 4.60 6.39 -11.55
C SER A 74 5.17 7.22 -10.39
N LEU A 75 5.42 8.51 -10.59
CA LEU A 75 5.97 9.34 -9.52
C LEU A 75 5.02 9.38 -8.31
N PHE A 76 3.72 9.50 -8.54
CA PHE A 76 2.67 9.34 -7.55
C PHE A 76 1.55 8.46 -8.10
N ALA A 77 0.93 7.62 -7.27
CA ALA A 77 -0.18 6.77 -7.72
C ALA A 77 -1.35 7.56 -8.32
N SER A 78 -1.58 8.79 -7.88
CA SER A 78 -2.62 9.68 -8.45
C SER A 78 -2.36 10.06 -9.91
N SER A 79 -1.09 10.05 -10.34
CA SER A 79 -0.67 10.26 -11.74
C SER A 79 -0.51 8.96 -12.53
N SER A 80 -0.93 7.82 -11.96
CA SER A 80 -0.78 6.51 -12.61
C SER A 80 -1.86 6.29 -13.67
N LEU A 81 -1.46 5.74 -14.81
CA LEU A 81 -2.37 5.33 -15.89
C LEU A 81 -3.45 4.32 -15.43
N HIS A 82 -3.22 3.63 -14.31
CA HIS A 82 -4.16 2.64 -13.76
C HIS A 82 -5.44 3.24 -13.15
N HIS A 83 -5.43 4.52 -12.75
CA HIS A 83 -6.53 5.14 -12.00
C HIS A 83 -7.07 6.44 -12.63
N GLY A 84 -6.61 6.78 -13.84
CA GLY A 84 -6.88 8.07 -14.45
C GLY A 84 -6.05 9.20 -13.82
N ASP A 85 -6.11 10.39 -14.41
CA ASP A 85 -5.43 11.57 -13.88
C ASP A 85 -6.27 12.14 -12.72
N VAL A 86 -5.97 11.68 -11.51
CA VAL A 86 -6.61 12.18 -10.28
C VAL A 86 -5.78 13.35 -9.78
N ASN A 87 -6.38 14.53 -9.72
CA ASN A 87 -5.72 15.74 -9.24
C ASN A 87 -6.12 16.01 -7.77
N PRO A 88 -5.31 15.59 -6.78
CA PRO A 88 -5.65 15.80 -5.37
C PRO A 88 -5.48 17.28 -4.98
N ASP A 89 -6.41 17.81 -4.20
CA ASP A 89 -6.27 19.15 -3.61
C ASP A 89 -5.13 19.22 -2.60
N ILE A 90 -4.95 18.13 -1.83
CA ILE A 90 -3.89 17.98 -0.82
C ILE A 90 -3.12 16.68 -1.05
N LEU A 91 -1.79 16.79 -1.11
CA LEU A 91 -0.89 15.65 -1.24
C LEU A 91 -0.06 15.46 0.03
N THR A 92 -0.16 14.28 0.65
CA THR A 92 0.67 13.92 1.81
C THR A 92 1.83 13.02 1.39
N MET A 93 3.05 13.37 1.81
CA MET A 93 4.27 12.68 1.39
C MET A 93 5.13 12.33 2.61
N ALA A 94 5.72 11.13 2.62
CA ALA A 94 6.80 10.73 3.53
C ALA A 94 7.53 9.50 2.93
N LYS A 95 8.06 8.60 3.77
CA LYS A 95 8.73 7.33 3.38
C LYS A 95 9.76 7.51 2.25
N GLY A 96 9.33 7.25 1.01
CA GLY A 96 10.16 7.33 -0.20
C GLY A 96 10.72 8.71 -0.48
N ILE A 97 10.16 9.79 0.11
CA ILE A 97 10.64 11.17 -0.10
C ILE A 97 12.13 11.35 0.21
N ALA A 98 12.64 10.63 1.23
CA ALA A 98 14.01 10.77 1.72
C ALA A 98 14.68 9.41 2.00
N SER A 99 14.18 8.34 1.35
CA SER A 99 14.75 6.98 1.35
C SER A 99 15.27 6.46 2.70
N GLY A 100 14.57 6.79 3.81
CA GLY A 100 14.92 6.34 5.16
C GLY A 100 15.19 7.46 6.16
N PHE A 101 15.47 8.69 5.72
CA PHE A 101 15.56 9.84 6.62
C PHE A 101 14.15 10.34 7.00
N PRO A 102 13.95 10.80 8.25
CA PRO A 102 12.65 11.24 8.72
C PRO A 102 12.28 12.57 8.06
N LEU A 103 11.39 12.51 7.07
CA LEU A 103 10.82 13.67 6.40
C LEU A 103 9.39 13.38 5.97
N SER A 104 8.54 14.38 6.13
CA SER A 104 7.19 14.42 5.58
C SER A 104 6.89 15.82 5.06
N CYS A 105 5.95 15.93 4.13
CA CYS A 105 5.52 17.20 3.57
C CYS A 105 4.02 17.20 3.28
N GLU A 106 3.42 18.37 3.52
CA GLU A 106 2.07 18.79 3.16
C GLU A 106 2.22 20.17 2.50
N CYS A 107 1.52 20.45 1.40
CA CYS A 107 1.72 21.65 0.60
C CYS A 107 0.70 22.76 0.92
N GLU A 108 0.81 23.41 2.08
CA GLU A 108 0.25 24.76 2.31
C GLU A 108 1.14 25.59 3.28
N PRO A 109 1.71 26.74 2.85
CA PRO A 109 2.55 27.60 3.70
C PRO A 109 1.73 28.49 4.66
N GLY A 110 2.22 28.70 5.89
CA GLY A 110 1.91 29.92 6.68
C GLY A 110 1.29 29.74 8.07
N LEU A 111 0.72 28.57 8.40
CA LEU A 111 0.09 28.29 9.71
C LEU A 111 0.65 27.07 10.45
N LEU A 112 1.39 26.21 9.75
CA LEU A 112 1.88 24.92 10.26
C LEU A 112 3.37 25.02 10.62
N GLY A 113 3.79 24.32 11.68
CA GLY A 113 5.18 24.31 12.13
C GLY A 113 5.51 23.13 13.02
N GLY A 114 6.78 23.04 13.42
CA GLY A 114 7.30 22.03 14.35
C GLY A 114 8.81 22.11 14.45
N THR A 115 9.38 21.78 15.61
CA THR A 115 10.82 21.96 15.91
C THR A 115 11.74 21.29 14.89
N TYR A 116 11.35 20.12 14.39
CA TYR A 116 12.13 19.34 13.42
C TYR A 116 11.52 19.33 12.01
N ALA A 117 10.48 20.15 11.78
CA ALA A 117 9.85 20.24 10.47
C ALA A 117 10.86 20.74 9.43
N GLY A 118 11.00 20.00 8.32
CA GLY A 118 11.93 20.35 7.25
C GLY A 118 13.40 20.37 7.65
N ASN A 119 13.84 19.50 8.57
CA ASN A 119 15.24 19.47 9.00
C ASN A 119 16.21 19.33 7.81
N THR A 120 17.32 20.07 7.87
CA THR A 120 18.23 20.27 6.74
C THR A 120 18.87 18.97 6.23
N LEU A 121 19.22 18.06 7.14
CA LEU A 121 19.81 16.78 6.77
C LEU A 121 18.83 15.90 5.98
N SER A 122 17.59 15.78 6.46
CA SER A 122 16.53 15.08 5.73
C SER A 122 16.20 15.73 4.40
N CYS A 123 16.21 17.06 4.31
CA CYS A 123 16.01 17.77 3.05
C CYS A 123 17.13 17.48 2.05
N ALA A 124 18.40 17.46 2.49
CA ALA A 124 19.52 17.08 1.65
C ALA A 124 19.40 15.62 1.15
N ALA A 125 19.01 14.70 2.04
CA ALA A 125 18.73 13.31 1.67
C ALA A 125 17.60 13.20 0.64
N ALA A 126 16.52 13.97 0.81
CA ALA A 126 15.41 14.00 -0.14
C ALA A 126 15.82 14.49 -1.52
N VAL A 127 16.63 15.55 -1.60
CA VAL A 127 17.19 16.05 -2.87
C VAL A 127 18.06 14.98 -3.53
N ALA A 128 18.93 14.31 -2.78
CA ALA A 128 19.75 13.21 -3.30
C ALA A 128 18.89 12.04 -3.80
N THR A 129 17.83 11.66 -3.07
CA THR A 129 16.87 10.65 -3.49
C THR A 129 16.20 11.03 -4.82
N GLN A 130 15.81 12.29 -5.01
CA GLN A 130 15.22 12.76 -6.27
C GLN A 130 16.21 12.65 -7.44
N HIS A 131 17.49 12.95 -7.23
CA HIS A 131 18.52 12.76 -8.26
C HIS A 131 18.64 11.30 -8.66
N VAL A 132 18.83 10.39 -7.70
CA VAL A 132 18.95 8.95 -7.97
C VAL A 132 17.71 8.40 -8.68
N LEU A 133 16.52 8.81 -8.24
CA LEU A 133 15.25 8.37 -8.84
C LEU A 133 15.16 8.73 -10.33
N ARG A 134 15.69 9.89 -10.72
CA ARG A 134 15.72 10.36 -12.12
C ARG A 134 16.88 9.73 -12.91
N GLU A 135 18.08 9.77 -12.37
CA GLU A 135 19.30 9.30 -13.04
C GLU A 135 19.28 7.79 -13.33
N GLU A 136 18.73 6.99 -12.40
CA GLU A 136 18.62 5.54 -12.55
C GLU A 136 17.28 5.09 -13.16
N ALA A 137 16.41 6.03 -13.57
CA ALA A 137 15.07 5.75 -14.11
C ALA A 137 14.27 4.76 -13.23
N LEU A 138 14.23 5.03 -11.91
CA LEU A 138 13.68 4.08 -10.94
C LEU A 138 12.16 3.95 -11.01
N VAL A 139 11.46 4.94 -11.55
CA VAL A 139 10.00 4.89 -11.73
C VAL A 139 9.63 3.87 -12.79
N GLU A 140 10.29 3.93 -13.94
CA GLU A 140 10.13 3.01 -15.06
C GLU A 140 10.61 1.61 -14.68
N LYS A 141 11.73 1.52 -13.95
CA LYS A 141 12.20 0.26 -13.39
C LYS A 141 11.19 -0.36 -12.43
N SER A 142 10.55 0.44 -11.57
CA SER A 142 9.51 -0.01 -10.65
C SER A 142 8.31 -0.60 -11.39
N GLU A 143 7.83 0.03 -12.46
CA GLU A 143 6.74 -0.55 -13.25
C GLU A 143 7.15 -1.87 -13.91
N ARG A 144 8.31 -1.89 -14.58
CA ARG A 144 8.82 -3.09 -15.27
C ARG A 144 9.04 -4.26 -14.31
N MET A 145 9.65 -4.01 -13.16
CA MET A 145 9.90 -5.04 -12.14
C MET A 145 8.63 -5.46 -11.42
N GLY A 146 7.67 -4.54 -11.23
CA GLY A 146 6.34 -4.83 -10.71
C GLY A 146 5.55 -5.80 -11.58
N VAL A 147 5.56 -5.60 -12.90
CA VAL A 147 4.96 -6.52 -13.88
C VAL A 147 5.56 -7.91 -13.73
N LYS A 148 6.89 -8.02 -13.77
CA LYS A 148 7.59 -9.30 -13.64
C LYS A 148 7.29 -10.02 -12.32
N LEU A 149 7.29 -9.29 -11.20
CA LEU A 149 6.98 -9.87 -9.89
C LEU A 149 5.55 -10.42 -9.86
N ARG A 150 4.58 -9.67 -10.40
CA ARG A 150 3.19 -10.12 -10.52
C ARG A 150 3.08 -11.35 -11.41
N GLU A 151 3.71 -11.36 -12.58
CA GLU A 151 3.70 -12.52 -13.49
C GLU A 151 4.25 -13.77 -12.82
N ASN A 152 5.39 -13.67 -12.12
CA ASN A 152 5.96 -14.79 -11.39
C ASN A 152 5.02 -15.31 -10.29
N LEU A 153 4.37 -14.42 -9.53
CA LEU A 153 3.40 -14.81 -8.50
C LEU A 153 2.13 -15.42 -9.10
N MET A 154 1.66 -14.94 -10.25
CA MET A 154 0.54 -15.54 -10.99
C MET A 154 0.89 -16.92 -11.54
N ASN A 155 2.13 -17.12 -12.01
CA ASN A 155 2.61 -18.44 -12.41
C ASN A 155 2.59 -19.41 -11.23
N ILE A 156 3.01 -18.95 -10.05
CA ILE A 156 2.92 -19.72 -8.80
C ILE A 156 1.45 -20.03 -8.50
N GLN A 157 0.56 -19.03 -8.46
CA GLN A 157 -0.89 -19.19 -8.23
C GLN A 157 -1.53 -20.23 -9.15
N ASN A 158 -1.09 -20.35 -10.40
CA ASN A 158 -1.67 -21.29 -11.37
C ASN A 158 -1.13 -22.73 -11.25
N THR A 159 -0.27 -23.03 -10.28
CA THR A 159 0.21 -24.40 -10.02
C THR A 159 -0.87 -25.26 -9.36
N GLU A 160 -0.78 -26.58 -9.54
CA GLU A 160 -1.76 -27.56 -9.06
C GLU A 160 -2.04 -27.45 -7.55
N TYR A 161 -1.02 -27.13 -6.74
CA TYR A 161 -1.12 -27.07 -5.28
C TYR A 161 -1.48 -25.68 -4.74
N THR A 162 -1.61 -24.64 -5.58
CA THR A 162 -1.98 -23.27 -5.10
C THR A 162 -3.16 -22.63 -5.82
N LYS A 163 -3.66 -23.22 -6.92
CA LYS A 163 -4.78 -22.69 -7.73
C LYS A 163 -6.10 -22.46 -6.97
N GLY A 164 -6.29 -23.14 -5.83
CA GLY A 164 -7.43 -22.91 -4.92
C GLY A 164 -7.09 -22.14 -3.64
N LEU A 165 -5.80 -21.83 -3.42
CA LEU A 165 -5.30 -21.21 -2.20
C LEU A 165 -5.06 -19.71 -2.37
N ILE A 166 -4.52 -19.28 -3.52
CA ILE A 166 -4.24 -17.88 -3.81
C ILE A 166 -5.40 -17.32 -4.62
N GLY A 167 -6.18 -16.42 -4.02
CA GLY A 167 -7.37 -15.84 -4.63
C GLY A 167 -7.05 -14.69 -5.59
N ASP A 168 -6.11 -13.82 -5.21
CA ASP A 168 -5.78 -12.64 -6.01
C ASP A 168 -4.28 -12.29 -5.95
N VAL A 169 -3.76 -11.80 -7.07
CA VAL A 169 -2.42 -11.21 -7.19
C VAL A 169 -2.55 -9.87 -7.91
N ARG A 170 -2.45 -8.79 -7.15
CA ARG A 170 -2.64 -7.41 -7.63
C ARG A 170 -1.38 -6.58 -7.45
N ARG A 171 -1.24 -5.55 -8.27
CA ARG A 171 -0.08 -4.65 -8.23
C ARG A 171 -0.43 -3.20 -8.51
N LEU A 172 0.47 -2.32 -8.09
CA LEU A 172 0.71 -1.01 -8.67
C LEU A 172 2.22 -0.75 -8.62
N GLY A 173 2.92 -0.80 -9.77
CA GLY A 173 4.39 -0.85 -9.81
C GLY A 173 4.97 -1.98 -8.94
N LEU A 174 6.04 -1.69 -8.19
CA LEU A 174 6.63 -2.61 -7.20
C LEU A 174 5.85 -2.68 -5.87
N MET A 175 4.60 -2.24 -5.81
CA MET A 175 3.69 -2.54 -4.69
C MET A 175 2.80 -3.71 -5.09
N VAL A 176 3.14 -4.91 -4.64
CA VAL A 176 2.43 -6.14 -5.04
C VAL A 176 1.80 -6.81 -3.82
N GLY A 177 0.54 -7.24 -3.95
CA GLY A 177 -0.20 -7.99 -2.95
C GLY A 177 -0.57 -9.37 -3.48
N MET A 178 -0.36 -10.39 -2.65
CA MET A 178 -0.82 -11.76 -2.86
C MET A 178 -1.79 -12.10 -1.74
N GLU A 179 -3.03 -12.41 -2.11
CA GLU A 179 -4.12 -12.68 -1.17
C GLU A 179 -4.52 -14.14 -1.22
N PHE A 180 -4.59 -14.75 -0.04
CA PHE A 180 -5.13 -16.09 0.14
C PHE A 180 -6.66 -16.07 0.03
N THR A 181 -7.26 -17.16 -0.42
CA THR A 181 -8.72 -17.30 -0.53
C THR A 181 -9.38 -17.21 0.85
N PRO A 182 -10.66 -16.80 0.93
CA PRO A 182 -11.39 -16.73 2.20
C PRO A 182 -11.47 -18.05 2.96
N ASP A 183 -11.40 -19.18 2.24
CA ASP A 183 -11.42 -20.54 2.80
C ASP A 183 -10.06 -20.98 3.39
N ALA A 184 -9.00 -20.19 3.19
CA ALA A 184 -7.69 -20.49 3.75
C ALA A 184 -7.70 -20.40 5.29
N GLU A 185 -6.77 -21.12 5.93
CA GLU A 185 -6.60 -21.10 7.39
C GLU A 185 -6.44 -19.65 7.89
N ASN A 186 -7.26 -19.25 8.88
CA ASN A 186 -7.14 -17.92 9.48
C ASN A 186 -5.73 -17.71 10.07
N GLY A 187 -5.07 -16.62 9.69
CA GLY A 187 -3.68 -16.35 10.05
C GLY A 187 -2.63 -17.01 9.14
N ILE A 188 -3.02 -17.62 8.03
CA ILE A 188 -2.09 -18.17 7.03
C ILE A 188 -1.06 -17.15 6.55
N LYS A 189 -1.39 -15.85 6.43
CA LYS A 189 -0.40 -14.82 6.08
C LYS A 189 0.71 -14.70 7.11
N ASN A 190 0.41 -14.89 8.39
CA ASN A 190 1.39 -14.82 9.47
C ASN A 190 2.28 -16.06 9.45
N LYS A 191 1.69 -17.24 9.27
CA LYS A 191 2.40 -18.50 9.08
C LYS A 191 3.34 -18.42 7.87
N PHE A 192 2.86 -17.92 6.74
CA PHE A 192 3.65 -17.66 5.54
C PHE A 192 4.82 -16.71 5.84
N CYS A 193 4.58 -15.57 6.49
CA CYS A 193 5.64 -14.61 6.81
C CYS A 193 6.71 -15.22 7.74
N GLN A 194 6.30 -16.03 8.73
CA GLN A 194 7.24 -16.69 9.64
C GLN A 194 8.12 -17.72 8.91
N GLU A 195 7.54 -18.53 8.03
CA GLU A 195 8.31 -19.49 7.22
C GLU A 195 9.17 -18.78 6.17
N ALA A 196 8.70 -17.69 5.58
CA ALA A 196 9.48 -16.89 4.65
C ALA A 196 10.76 -16.33 5.29
N VAL A 197 10.69 -15.88 6.55
CA VAL A 197 11.87 -15.44 7.30
C VAL A 197 12.90 -16.58 7.44
N LYS A 198 12.46 -17.81 7.72
CA LYS A 198 13.35 -18.99 7.81
C LYS A 198 14.04 -19.30 6.49
N GLU A 199 13.41 -18.98 5.36
CA GLU A 199 13.98 -19.08 4.02
C GLU A 199 14.84 -17.87 3.61
N GLY A 200 15.03 -16.92 4.52
CA GLY A 200 15.75 -15.68 4.23
C GLY A 200 15.00 -14.79 3.23
N LEU A 201 13.67 -14.76 3.31
CA LEU A 201 12.80 -13.84 2.57
C LEU A 201 12.02 -12.98 3.56
N LEU A 202 12.25 -11.67 3.52
CA LEU A 202 11.50 -10.71 4.34
C LEU A 202 10.30 -10.18 3.56
N VAL A 203 9.12 -10.54 4.03
CA VAL A 203 7.81 -10.09 3.53
C VAL A 203 6.93 -9.67 4.69
N LEU A 204 5.89 -8.91 4.42
CA LEU A 204 5.01 -8.38 5.46
C LEU A 204 3.57 -8.82 5.18
N GLY A 205 2.87 -9.26 6.21
CA GLY A 205 1.41 -9.33 6.19
C GLY A 205 0.81 -7.93 6.21
N CYS A 206 -0.32 -7.72 5.55
CA CYS A 206 -1.12 -6.51 5.65
C CYS A 206 -2.61 -6.84 5.59
N SER A 207 -3.45 -5.81 5.57
CA SER A 207 -4.91 -5.92 5.52
C SER A 207 -5.53 -6.58 6.76
N THR A 208 -6.85 -6.42 6.89
CA THR A 208 -7.69 -7.26 7.75
C THR A 208 -7.83 -8.68 7.19
N TYR A 209 -7.69 -8.84 5.86
CA TYR A 209 -7.73 -10.12 5.16
C TYR A 209 -6.36 -10.79 5.05
N GLU A 210 -6.29 -11.99 4.49
CA GLU A 210 -5.09 -12.82 4.41
C GLU A 210 -4.16 -12.39 3.26
N VAL A 211 -3.60 -11.19 3.37
CA VAL A 211 -2.74 -10.58 2.33
C VAL A 211 -1.28 -10.53 2.76
N VAL A 212 -0.39 -11.02 1.90
CA VAL A 212 1.06 -10.82 1.97
C VAL A 212 1.44 -9.74 0.94
N ARG A 213 2.16 -8.72 1.39
CA ARG A 213 2.67 -7.64 0.53
C ARG A 213 4.16 -7.78 0.26
N PHE A 214 4.51 -7.53 -1.00
CA PHE A 214 5.86 -7.46 -1.51
C PHE A 214 6.17 -6.01 -1.89
N VAL A 215 7.16 -5.43 -1.23
CA VAL A 215 7.57 -4.03 -1.40
C VAL A 215 9.11 -3.92 -1.46
N PRO A 216 9.77 -4.59 -2.43
CA PRO A 216 11.22 -4.56 -2.55
C PRO A 216 11.72 -3.12 -2.86
N PRO A 217 13.01 -2.81 -2.66
CA PRO A 217 13.56 -1.52 -3.07
C PRO A 217 13.44 -1.32 -4.58
N LEU A 218 13.37 -0.06 -5.05
CA LEU A 218 13.12 0.23 -6.47
C LEU A 218 14.28 -0.19 -7.39
N ASN A 219 15.48 -0.33 -6.83
CA ASN A 219 16.65 -0.80 -7.54
C ASN A 219 16.76 -2.34 -7.60
N VAL A 220 15.76 -3.10 -7.11
CA VAL A 220 15.74 -4.56 -7.17
C VAL A 220 15.98 -5.08 -8.60
N SER A 221 16.78 -6.13 -8.71
CA SER A 221 17.12 -6.80 -9.96
C SER A 221 16.10 -7.88 -10.32
N LYS A 222 16.14 -8.31 -11.59
CA LYS A 222 15.32 -9.41 -12.09
C LYS A 222 15.68 -10.72 -11.38
N GLU A 223 16.97 -10.92 -11.13
CA GLU A 223 17.53 -12.11 -10.50
C GLU A 223 17.06 -12.22 -9.04
N GLU A 224 17.04 -11.11 -8.30
CA GLU A 224 16.51 -11.06 -6.93
C GLU A 224 15.00 -11.34 -6.89
N ILE A 225 14.22 -10.83 -7.85
CA ILE A 225 12.79 -11.16 -7.98
C ILE A 225 12.60 -12.65 -8.25
N ASP A 226 13.36 -13.22 -9.17
CA ASP A 226 13.27 -14.64 -9.51
C ASP A 226 13.69 -15.52 -8.32
N GLN A 227 14.71 -15.12 -7.57
CA GLN A 227 15.11 -15.79 -6.34
C GLN A 227 14.03 -15.69 -5.25
N ALA A 228 13.43 -14.52 -5.06
CA ALA A 228 12.36 -14.32 -4.09
C ALA A 228 11.15 -15.20 -4.42
N CYS A 229 10.73 -15.28 -5.69
CA CYS A 229 9.61 -16.11 -6.13
C CYS A 229 9.88 -17.62 -5.91
N LYS A 230 11.11 -18.09 -6.13
CA LYS A 230 11.49 -19.48 -5.78
C LYS A 230 11.32 -19.76 -4.29
N LYS A 231 11.70 -18.80 -3.43
CA LYS A 231 11.50 -18.91 -1.98
C LYS A 231 10.02 -18.89 -1.60
N VAL A 232 9.22 -18.02 -2.24
CA VAL A 232 7.75 -18.00 -2.06
C VAL A 232 7.16 -19.37 -2.35
N GLU A 233 7.52 -19.98 -3.49
CA GLU A 233 7.05 -21.30 -3.88
C GLU A 233 7.45 -22.38 -2.86
N ALA A 234 8.70 -22.37 -2.39
CA ALA A 234 9.20 -23.29 -1.38
C ALA A 234 8.49 -23.12 -0.02
N VAL A 235 8.12 -21.90 0.35
CA VAL A 235 7.34 -21.63 1.57
C VAL A 235 5.91 -22.17 1.42
N LEU A 236 5.24 -21.88 0.30
CA LEU A 236 3.88 -22.35 0.04
C LEU A 236 3.79 -23.89 0.14
N LYS A 237 4.74 -24.62 -0.42
CA LYS A 237 4.82 -26.09 -0.34
C LYS A 237 4.98 -26.65 1.07
N ARG A 238 5.40 -25.85 2.05
CA ARG A 238 5.58 -26.28 3.45
C ARG A 238 4.40 -25.95 4.34
N ILE A 239 3.67 -24.90 4.02
CA ILE A 239 2.54 -24.44 4.85
C ILE A 239 1.20 -25.04 4.43
N LEU A 240 1.16 -25.59 3.21
CA LEU A 240 0.16 -26.52 2.69
C LEU A 240 0.43 -27.94 3.20
#